data_AF-A0A084TG38-F1
#
_entry.id   AF-A0A084TG38-F1
#
_cell.length_a   1.000
_cell.length_b   1.000
_cell.length_c   1.000
_cell.angle_alpha   90.00
_cell.angle_beta   90.00
_cell.angle_gamma   90.00
#
_symmetry.space_group_name_H-M   'P 1'
#
loop_
_entity.id
_entity.type
_entity.pdbx_description
1 polymer ?
#
loop_
_entity_poly.entity_id
_entity_poly.type
_entity_poly.pdbx_seq_one_letter_code
_entity_poly.pdbx_strand_id
1 'polypeptide(L)'
;MNKQQLAAKIWESANQMRSKIEANEYKDYILGFIFYKYLSDQLVQFVTKEGMTSEDIKALAENDTETVEYIQNNLGYFIACDNLFSTWIDPTSDFDESNVRDALSAFSRLISPTYKKLFEGIFTTLETGLSKLGESAGKRTKAISDLLHLMGFEHQWNRKQR
;
A
#
# COMPACT_ATOMS: atom_id res chain seq x y z
N MET A 1 3.26 12.65 -19.77
CA MET A 1 2.89 11.23 -19.94
C MET A 1 1.38 11.13 -19.82
N ASN A 2 0.66 10.49 -20.76
CA ASN A 2 -0.80 10.34 -20.67
C ASN A 2 -1.20 9.05 -19.90
N LYS A 3 -2.48 8.91 -19.51
CA LYS A 3 -3.00 7.72 -18.78
C LYS A 3 -2.71 6.39 -19.49
N GLN A 4 -2.69 6.35 -20.82
CA GLN A 4 -2.39 5.16 -21.61
C GLN A 4 -0.90 4.79 -21.58
N GLN A 5 0.01 5.77 -21.57
CA GLN A 5 1.46 5.53 -21.46
C GLN A 5 1.84 5.04 -20.07
N LEU A 6 1.17 5.54 -19.02
CA LEU A 6 1.33 5.02 -17.67
C LEU A 6 0.78 3.61 -17.57
N ALA A 7 -0.44 3.37 -18.05
CA ALA A 7 -1.00 2.03 -18.12
C ALA A 7 -0.07 1.08 -18.87
N ALA A 8 0.53 1.51 -20.00
CA ALA A 8 1.48 0.71 -20.76
C ALA A 8 2.76 0.40 -19.98
N LYS A 9 3.33 1.36 -19.24
CA LYS A 9 4.55 1.14 -18.44
C LYS A 9 4.29 0.26 -17.21
N ILE A 10 3.12 0.44 -16.59
CA ILE A 10 2.58 -0.45 -15.54
C ILE A 10 2.48 -1.87 -16.10
N TRP A 11 1.88 -2.00 -17.29
CA TRP A 11 1.65 -3.27 -17.95
C TRP A 11 2.94 -3.92 -18.44
N GLU A 12 3.92 -3.15 -18.93
CA GLU A 12 5.20 -3.64 -19.46
C GLU A 12 6.07 -4.25 -18.34
N SER A 13 6.16 -3.58 -17.20
CA SER A 13 6.93 -4.12 -16.06
C SER A 13 6.17 -5.26 -15.38
N ALA A 14 4.83 -5.19 -15.33
CA ALA A 14 3.98 -6.33 -15.00
C ALA A 14 4.23 -7.54 -15.93
N ASN A 15 4.46 -7.30 -17.22
CA ASN A 15 4.73 -8.34 -18.21
C ASN A 15 6.13 -8.98 -18.03
N GLN A 16 7.11 -8.26 -17.48
CA GLN A 16 8.41 -8.86 -17.11
C GLN A 16 8.29 -9.82 -15.93
N MET A 17 7.42 -9.50 -14.95
CA MET A 17 7.12 -10.36 -13.80
C MET A 17 6.23 -11.57 -14.15
N ARG A 18 5.41 -11.44 -15.19
CA ARG A 18 4.51 -12.49 -15.73
C ARG A 18 5.22 -13.78 -16.16
N SER A 19 6.53 -13.75 -16.40
CA SER A 19 7.29 -14.95 -16.82
C SER A 19 7.34 -16.06 -15.75
N LYS A 20 6.92 -15.80 -14.50
CA LYS A 20 6.97 -16.76 -13.38
C LYS A 20 5.64 -17.01 -12.65
N ILE A 21 4.58 -16.27 -12.97
CA ILE A 21 3.29 -16.33 -12.26
C ILE A 21 2.16 -16.42 -13.28
N GLU A 22 1.19 -17.30 -13.05
CA GLU A 22 -0.02 -17.40 -13.86
C GLU A 22 -0.70 -16.02 -13.95
N ALA A 23 -0.95 -15.56 -15.18
CA ALA A 23 -1.31 -14.16 -15.47
C ALA A 23 -2.57 -13.67 -14.74
N ASN A 24 -3.48 -14.57 -14.38
CA ASN A 24 -4.71 -14.26 -13.67
C ASN A 24 -4.46 -13.96 -12.18
N GLU A 25 -3.54 -14.67 -11.52
CA GLU A 25 -3.25 -14.47 -10.10
C GLU A 25 -2.50 -13.15 -9.87
N TYR A 26 -1.59 -12.81 -10.78
CA TYR A 26 -0.80 -11.60 -10.70
C TYR A 26 -1.64 -10.32 -10.78
N LYS A 27 -2.74 -10.34 -11.54
CA LYS A 27 -3.70 -9.23 -11.63
C LYS A 27 -4.32 -8.92 -10.27
N ASP A 28 -4.71 -9.94 -9.52
CA ASP A 28 -5.37 -9.77 -8.23
C ASP A 28 -4.40 -9.21 -7.18
N TYR A 29 -3.12 -9.57 -7.24
CA TYR A 29 -2.08 -9.00 -6.37
C TYR A 29 -1.83 -7.51 -6.68
N ILE A 30 -1.73 -7.15 -7.96
CA ILE A 30 -1.62 -5.75 -8.37
C ILE A 30 -2.82 -4.95 -7.87
N LEU A 31 -4.04 -5.46 -8.04
CA LEU A 31 -5.24 -4.79 -7.55
C LEU A 31 -5.21 -4.58 -6.03
N GLY A 32 -4.75 -5.59 -5.28
CA GLY A 32 -4.53 -5.47 -3.84
C GLY A 32 -3.57 -4.35 -3.47
N PHE A 33 -2.40 -4.27 -4.13
CA PHE A 33 -1.42 -3.20 -3.87
C PHE A 33 -1.91 -1.82 -4.29
N ILE A 34 -2.60 -1.69 -5.43
CA ILE A 34 -3.20 -0.43 -5.87
C ILE A 34 -4.25 0.04 -4.86
N PHE A 35 -5.07 -0.88 -4.37
CA PHE A 35 -6.08 -0.56 -3.38
C PHE A 35 -5.45 -0.18 -2.04
N TYR A 36 -4.41 -0.90 -1.59
CA TYR A 36 -3.66 -0.53 -0.38
C TYR A 36 -3.04 0.87 -0.50
N LYS A 37 -2.43 1.18 -1.65
CA LYS A 37 -1.93 2.53 -1.95
C LYS A 37 -3.04 3.57 -1.86
N TYR A 38 -4.20 3.30 -2.46
CA TYR A 38 -5.35 4.21 -2.40
C TYR A 38 -5.77 4.49 -0.95
N LEU A 39 -5.89 3.45 -0.11
CA LEU A 39 -6.25 3.62 1.29
C LEU A 39 -5.20 4.40 2.09
N SER A 40 -3.91 4.13 1.84
CA SER A 40 -2.80 4.88 2.44
C SER A 40 -2.84 6.36 2.04
N ASP A 41 -3.05 6.66 0.76
CA ASP A 41 -3.15 8.03 0.26
C ASP A 41 -4.39 8.74 0.82
N GLN A 42 -5.52 8.04 0.96
CA GLN A 42 -6.73 8.60 1.58
C GLN A 42 -6.51 8.95 3.04
N LEU A 43 -5.82 8.11 3.81
CA LEU A 43 -5.49 8.42 5.20
C LEU A 43 -4.63 9.68 5.29
N VAL A 44 -3.52 9.73 4.54
CA VAL A 44 -2.63 10.90 4.54
C VAL A 44 -3.36 12.17 4.11
N GLN A 45 -4.21 12.08 3.08
CA GLN A 45 -5.03 13.22 2.63
C GLN A 45 -6.04 13.67 3.69
N PHE A 46 -6.68 12.73 4.38
CA PHE A 46 -7.63 13.04 5.45
C PHE A 46 -6.92 13.79 6.58
N VAL A 47 -5.87 13.21 7.16
CA VAL A 47 -5.18 13.82 8.30
C VAL A 47 -4.52 15.16 7.95
N THR A 48 -4.02 15.31 6.72
CA THR A 48 -3.49 16.58 6.23
C THR A 48 -4.58 17.66 6.15
N LYS A 49 -5.81 17.30 5.75
CA LYS A 49 -6.96 18.24 5.74
C LYS A 49 -7.41 18.62 7.14
N GLU A 50 -7.26 17.70 8.09
CA GLU A 50 -7.49 17.94 9.52
C GLU A 50 -6.38 18.80 10.17
N GLY A 51 -5.33 19.15 9.41
CA GLY A 51 -4.29 20.08 9.84
C GLY A 51 -3.03 19.42 10.39
N MET A 52 -2.89 18.09 10.31
CA MET A 52 -1.65 17.41 10.70
C MET A 52 -0.49 17.84 9.81
N THR A 53 0.65 18.14 10.44
CA THR A 53 1.91 18.43 9.78
C THR A 53 2.59 17.15 9.27
N SER A 54 3.67 17.31 8.49
CA SER A 54 4.46 16.16 8.06
C SER A 54 5.12 15.43 9.23
N GLU A 55 5.46 16.15 10.29
CA GLU A 55 5.99 15.62 11.54
C GLU A 55 4.94 14.80 12.30
N ASP A 56 3.70 15.30 12.37
CA ASP A 56 2.59 14.58 13.00
C ASP A 56 2.28 13.26 12.26
N ILE A 57 2.29 13.31 10.92
CA ILE A 57 2.08 12.10 10.08
C ILE A 57 3.17 11.06 10.34
N LYS A 58 4.42 11.50 10.53
CA LYS A 58 5.53 10.61 10.89
C LYS A 58 5.39 10.00 12.28
N ALA A 59 4.63 10.64 13.16
CA ALA A 59 4.34 10.14 14.50
C ALA A 59 3.10 9.25 14.57
N LEU A 60 2.36 9.05 13.47
CA LEU A 60 1.18 8.18 13.45
C LEU A 60 1.57 6.73 13.79
N ALA A 61 1.12 6.27 14.96
CA ALA A 61 1.43 4.96 15.50
C ALA A 61 0.19 4.33 16.17
N GLU A 62 0.17 2.99 16.26
CA GLU A 62 -0.97 2.25 16.82
C GLU A 62 -1.20 2.49 18.32
N ASN A 63 -0.20 3.01 19.04
CA ASN A 63 -0.28 3.25 20.48
C ASN A 63 -0.95 4.59 20.84
N ASP A 64 -1.13 5.50 19.87
CA ASP A 64 -1.94 6.70 20.06
C ASP A 64 -3.41 6.37 19.80
N THR A 65 -4.07 5.84 20.83
CA THR A 65 -5.44 5.33 20.73
C THR A 65 -6.45 6.40 20.34
N GLU A 66 -6.26 7.65 20.78
CA GLU A 66 -7.19 8.74 20.46
C GLU A 66 -7.13 9.08 18.96
N THR A 67 -5.93 9.21 18.41
CA THR A 67 -5.74 9.43 16.97
C THR A 67 -6.24 8.25 16.14
N VAL A 68 -5.96 7.01 16.58
CA VAL A 68 -6.42 5.80 15.90
C VAL A 68 -7.95 5.77 15.83
N GLU A 69 -8.64 5.97 16.96
CA GLU A 69 -10.11 5.98 17.01
C GLU A 69 -10.70 7.09 16.16
N TYR A 70 -10.11 8.30 16.19
CA TYR A 70 -10.57 9.41 15.38
C TYR A 70 -10.52 9.09 13.88
N ILE A 71 -9.40 8.57 13.40
CA ILE A 71 -9.23 8.21 11.99
C ILE A 71 -10.14 7.04 11.61
N GLN A 72 -10.25 6.01 12.47
CA GLN A 72 -11.14 4.88 12.26
C GLN A 72 -12.61 5.26 12.16
N ASN A 73 -13.07 6.23 12.96
CA ASN A 73 -14.45 6.69 12.92
C ASN A 73 -14.79 7.45 11.62
N ASN A 74 -13.79 8.06 10.98
CA ASN A 74 -13.98 8.81 9.75
C ASN A 74 -13.71 7.99 8.47
N LEU A 75 -12.68 7.14 8.47
CA LEU A 75 -12.25 6.37 7.30
C LEU A 75 -12.62 4.89 7.37
N GLY A 76 -12.93 4.38 8.56
CA GLY A 76 -13.23 2.97 8.79
C GLY A 76 -12.03 2.06 9.03
N TYR A 77 -10.81 2.60 8.96
CA TYR A 77 -9.55 1.89 9.16
C TYR A 77 -8.45 2.85 9.64
N PHE A 78 -7.34 2.30 10.11
CA PHE A 78 -6.12 3.05 10.41
C PHE A 78 -4.89 2.35 9.82
N ILE A 79 -3.91 3.14 9.37
CA ILE A 79 -2.60 2.69 8.87
C ILE A 79 -1.54 3.54 9.58
N ALA A 80 -0.67 2.90 10.36
CA ALA A 80 0.46 3.55 11.01
C ALA A 80 1.48 4.06 9.98
N CYS A 81 2.31 5.04 10.36
CA CYS A 81 3.32 5.62 9.47
C CYS A 81 4.24 4.55 8.85
N ASP A 82 4.71 3.59 9.64
CA ASP A 82 5.58 2.51 9.18
C ASP A 82 4.93 1.60 8.12
N ASN A 83 3.59 1.58 8.11
CA ASN A 83 2.78 0.79 7.19
C ASN A 83 2.25 1.61 6.01
N LEU A 84 2.54 2.91 5.91
CA LEU A 84 2.11 3.72 4.77
C LEU A 84 2.83 3.29 3.50
N PHE A 85 2.12 3.33 2.37
CA PHE A 85 2.69 3.06 1.05
C PHE A 85 3.87 4.01 0.75
N SER A 86 3.78 5.27 1.18
CA SER A 86 4.86 6.25 1.02
C SER A 86 6.13 5.83 1.75
N THR A 87 6.01 5.16 2.90
CA THR A 87 7.13 4.69 3.70
C THR A 87 7.85 3.54 3.00
N TRP A 88 7.10 2.61 2.40
CA TRP A 88 7.68 1.47 1.68
C TRP A 88 8.46 1.85 0.41
N ILE A 89 8.11 2.96 -0.24
CA ILE A 89 8.82 3.45 -1.42
C ILE A 89 9.92 4.46 -1.10
N ASP A 90 10.12 4.80 0.18
CA ASP A 90 11.18 5.70 0.60
C ASP A 90 12.53 4.98 0.45
N PRO A 91 13.50 5.56 -0.29
CA PRO A 91 14.81 4.94 -0.50
C PRO A 91 15.63 4.79 0.78
N THR A 92 15.24 5.46 1.87
CA THR A 92 15.87 5.34 3.20
C THR A 92 15.21 4.29 4.09
N SER A 93 14.06 3.73 3.67
CA SER A 93 13.39 2.65 4.41
C SER A 93 14.14 1.32 4.26
N ASP A 94 14.18 0.54 5.34
CA ASP A 94 14.66 -0.85 5.32
C ASP A 94 13.49 -1.79 4.97
N PHE A 95 12.97 -1.65 3.75
CA PHE A 95 11.78 -2.35 3.29
C PHE A 95 12.06 -3.80 2.83
N ASP A 96 11.27 -4.74 3.34
CA ASP A 96 11.20 -6.12 2.88
C ASP A 96 9.76 -6.65 2.79
N GLU A 97 9.61 -7.91 2.37
CA GLU A 97 8.28 -8.49 2.20
C GLU A 97 7.51 -8.70 3.52
N SER A 98 8.19 -8.69 4.67
CA SER A 98 7.56 -8.84 5.98
C SER A 98 6.80 -7.58 6.37
N ASN A 99 7.28 -6.39 5.99
CA ASN A 99 6.56 -5.14 6.20
C ASN A 99 5.16 -5.17 5.57
N VAL A 100 5.02 -5.76 4.38
CA VAL A 100 3.70 -5.91 3.74
C VAL A 100 2.80 -6.85 4.55
N ARG A 101 3.33 -7.99 5.02
CA ARG A 101 2.53 -8.92 5.84
C ARG A 101 2.07 -8.28 7.14
N ASP A 102 2.98 -7.60 7.81
CA ASP A 102 2.72 -6.91 9.07
C ASP A 102 1.66 -5.83 8.88
N ALA A 103 1.73 -5.08 7.79
CA ALA A 103 0.76 -4.06 7.47
C ALA A 103 -0.62 -4.61 7.10
N LEU A 104 -0.72 -5.72 6.35
CA LEU A 104 -2.01 -6.35 6.05
C LEU A 104 -2.66 -6.93 7.30
N SER A 105 -1.85 -7.49 8.20
CA SER A 105 -2.28 -7.97 9.51
C SER A 105 -2.76 -6.83 10.40
N ALA A 106 -1.96 -5.75 10.50
CA ALA A 106 -2.30 -4.54 11.22
C ALA A 106 -3.59 -3.91 10.68
N PHE A 107 -3.70 -3.76 9.35
CA PHE A 107 -4.91 -3.24 8.70
C PHE A 107 -6.13 -4.06 9.12
N SER A 108 -6.07 -5.39 9.03
CA SER A 108 -7.18 -6.27 9.41
C SER A 108 -7.60 -6.12 10.88
N ARG A 109 -6.64 -5.87 11.78
CA ARG A 109 -6.88 -5.61 13.21
C ARG A 109 -7.43 -4.20 13.46
N LEU A 110 -7.04 -3.23 12.66
CA LEU A 110 -7.33 -1.81 12.83
C LEU A 110 -8.49 -1.32 11.96
N ILE A 111 -9.35 -2.22 11.50
CA ILE A 111 -10.64 -1.87 10.92
C ILE A 111 -11.61 -1.47 12.04
N SER A 112 -12.30 -0.34 11.86
CA SER A 112 -13.38 0.09 12.74
C SER A 112 -14.50 -0.96 12.77
N PRO A 113 -15.07 -1.30 13.95
CA PRO A 113 -16.20 -2.23 14.05
C PRO A 113 -17.38 -1.85 13.15
N THR A 114 -17.63 -0.54 12.97
CA THR A 114 -18.72 -0.01 12.12
C THR A 114 -18.50 -0.32 10.64
N TYR A 115 -17.25 -0.33 10.18
CA TYR A 115 -16.85 -0.53 8.78
C TYR A 115 -16.38 -1.97 8.50
N LYS A 116 -16.42 -2.85 9.50
CA LYS A 116 -15.91 -4.22 9.39
C LYS A 116 -16.41 -4.96 8.15
N LYS A 117 -17.71 -4.90 7.87
CA LYS A 117 -18.32 -5.56 6.69
C LYS A 117 -17.80 -5.06 5.34
N LEU A 118 -17.24 -3.85 5.28
CA LEU A 118 -16.72 -3.26 4.05
C LEU A 118 -15.29 -3.71 3.76
N PHE A 119 -14.46 -3.85 4.81
CA PHE A 119 -13.02 -4.05 4.67
C PHE A 119 -12.54 -5.45 5.10
N GLU A 120 -13.35 -6.21 5.84
CA GLU A 120 -12.97 -7.56 6.27
C GLU A 120 -12.66 -8.46 5.08
N GLY A 121 -11.46 -9.06 5.09
CA GLY A 121 -11.00 -9.96 4.04
C GLY A 121 -10.59 -9.30 2.72
N ILE A 122 -10.60 -7.96 2.63
CA ILE A 122 -10.32 -7.26 1.36
C ILE A 122 -8.91 -7.52 0.81
N PHE A 123 -7.96 -7.87 1.69
CA PHE A 123 -6.57 -8.17 1.31
C PHE A 123 -6.23 -9.67 1.38
N THR A 124 -7.17 -10.57 1.64
CA THR A 124 -6.89 -12.02 1.78
C THR A 124 -6.24 -12.62 0.53
N THR A 125 -6.68 -12.20 -0.67
CA THR A 125 -6.07 -12.64 -1.93
C THR A 125 -4.62 -12.17 -2.05
N LEU A 126 -4.33 -10.93 -1.65
CA LEU A 126 -2.96 -10.41 -1.67
C LEU A 126 -2.09 -11.16 -0.66
N GLU A 127 -2.55 -11.30 0.58
CA GLU A 127 -1.83 -11.95 1.68
C GLU A 127 -1.42 -13.39 1.31
N THR A 128 -2.36 -14.19 0.84
CA THR A 128 -2.10 -15.57 0.39
C THR A 128 -1.18 -15.62 -0.84
N GLY A 129 -1.30 -14.61 -1.70
CA GLY A 129 -0.51 -14.42 -2.90
C GLY A 129 0.95 -14.02 -2.71
N LEU A 130 1.31 -13.36 -1.61
CA LEU A 130 2.67 -12.84 -1.38
C LEU A 130 3.74 -13.93 -1.52
N SER A 131 3.42 -15.15 -1.07
CA SER A 131 4.31 -16.31 -1.17
C SER A 131 4.64 -16.70 -2.62
N LYS A 132 3.74 -16.42 -3.57
CA LYS A 132 3.86 -16.74 -5.00
C LYS A 132 4.64 -15.69 -5.79
N LEU A 133 4.93 -14.53 -5.18
CA LEU A 133 5.72 -13.46 -5.83
C LEU A 133 7.22 -13.80 -5.93
N GLY A 134 7.68 -14.87 -5.26
CA GLY A 134 9.07 -15.31 -5.31
C GLY A 134 9.36 -16.49 -4.38
N GLU A 135 10.27 -17.35 -4.83
CA GLU A 135 10.65 -18.60 -4.13
C GLU A 135 11.42 -18.36 -2.81
N SER A 136 12.06 -17.20 -2.67
CA SER A 136 12.82 -16.81 -1.46
C SER A 136 12.42 -15.42 -0.99
N ALA A 137 12.78 -15.09 0.25
CA ALA A 137 12.49 -13.77 0.84
C ALA A 137 13.00 -12.61 -0.03
N GLY A 138 14.31 -12.60 -0.32
CA GLY A 138 14.89 -11.57 -1.18
C GLY A 138 14.28 -11.51 -2.59
N LYS A 139 13.85 -12.64 -3.18
CA LYS A 139 13.14 -12.63 -4.47
C LYS A 139 11.75 -11.97 -4.34
N ARG A 140 11.02 -12.23 -3.26
CA ARG A 140 9.72 -11.59 -2.97
C ARG A 140 9.89 -10.10 -2.71
N THR A 141 10.83 -9.71 -1.85
CA THR A 141 11.14 -8.30 -1.59
C THR A 141 11.43 -7.56 -2.87
N LYS A 142 12.29 -8.11 -3.74
CA LYS A 142 12.60 -7.50 -5.03
C LYS A 142 11.35 -7.37 -5.91
N ALA A 143 10.58 -8.43 -6.07
CA ALA A 143 9.36 -8.44 -6.87
C ALA A 143 8.32 -7.42 -6.38
N ILE A 144 8.13 -7.32 -5.06
CA ILE A 144 7.21 -6.36 -4.44
C ILE A 144 7.76 -4.94 -4.60
N SER A 145 9.03 -4.70 -4.31
CA SER A 145 9.66 -3.38 -4.45
C SER A 145 9.55 -2.84 -5.89
N ASP A 146 9.82 -3.67 -6.89
CA ASP A 146 9.66 -3.32 -8.32
C ASP A 146 8.21 -2.90 -8.63
N LEU A 147 7.21 -3.63 -8.09
CA LEU A 147 5.79 -3.29 -8.20
C LEU A 147 5.44 -1.95 -7.53
N LEU A 148 5.89 -1.75 -6.29
CA LEU A 148 5.60 -0.56 -5.50
C LEU A 148 6.18 0.69 -6.15
N HIS A 149 7.44 0.64 -6.60
CA HIS A 149 8.09 1.77 -7.26
C HIS A 149 7.35 2.15 -8.55
N LEU A 150 6.94 1.16 -9.34
CA LEU A 150 6.14 1.35 -10.53
C LEU A 150 4.82 2.10 -10.27
N MET A 151 4.13 1.76 -9.18
CA MET A 151 2.91 2.46 -8.75
C MET A 151 3.21 3.83 -8.12
N GLY A 152 4.37 4.00 -7.47
CA GLY A 152 4.82 5.25 -6.86
C GLY A 152 5.21 6.34 -7.85
N PHE A 153 5.63 5.98 -9.07
CA PHE A 153 6.00 6.95 -10.12
C PHE A 153 4.89 7.94 -10.48
N GLU A 154 3.61 7.57 -10.28
CA GLU A 154 2.48 8.44 -10.59
C GLU A 154 2.43 9.70 -9.68
N HIS A 155 2.87 9.58 -8.42
CA HIS A 155 2.76 10.67 -7.45
C HIS A 155 3.86 11.75 -7.60
N GLN A 156 5.06 11.35 -8.03
CA GLN A 156 6.19 12.25 -8.31
C GLN A 156 5.97 13.10 -9.57
N TRP A 157 5.30 12.54 -10.59
CA TRP A 157 5.04 13.25 -11.85
C TRP A 157 3.98 14.36 -11.70
N ASN A 158 2.88 14.09 -10.97
CA ASN A 158 1.81 15.08 -10.77
C ASN A 158 2.22 16.26 -9.87
N ARG A 159 3.21 16.09 -8.98
CA ARG A 159 3.77 17.19 -8.16
C ARG A 159 4.69 18.14 -8.95
N LYS A 160 5.26 17.71 -10.06
CA LYS A 160 6.10 18.57 -10.94
C LYS A 160 5.30 19.35 -11.99
N GLN A 161 3.99 19.14 -12.08
CA GLN A 161 3.09 19.76 -13.06
C GLN A 161 2.06 20.72 -12.41
N ARG A 162 2.15 20.91 -11.09
CA ARG A 162 1.47 21.95 -10.32
C ARG A 162 2.51 22.95 -9.85
#